data_AF-A0AAD9AHN0-F1
#
_entry.id   AF-A0AAD9AHN0-F1
#
_cell.length_a   1.000
_cell.length_b   1.000
_cell.length_c   1.000
_cell.angle_alpha   90.00
_cell.angle_beta   90.00
_cell.angle_gamma   90.00
#
_symmetry.space_group_name_H-M   'P 1'
#
loop_
_entity.id
_entity.type
_entity.pdbx_description
1 polymer ?
#
loop_
_entity_poly.entity_id
_entity_poly.type
_entity_poly.pdbx_seq_one_letter_code
_entity_poly.pdbx_strand_id
1 'polypeptide(L)'
;MISYPEDQNRGRYLAYWLAYRNGGSIVGGAINLAFNSTGKTTGKLDWRTYVVFVALQCLGPFVAMLLSPPEKVQRQDGRKVSQAEQIPTTAELKAVAKILVRKDFLLVFPFFFYATFLLSYAGSYLSLYFSVRSRALASLVSALAQITANFFFGHFLDWTRFTINQRVRFAYFGMMALFGGTWIWATVIQWEYGQRAPALDWADHGFGRGWALYILLQVNFALAYN
;
A
#
# COMPACT_ATOMS: atom_id res chain seq x y z
N MET A 1 -6.44 16.54 -2.89
CA MET A 1 -7.20 15.85 -1.82
C MET A 1 -7.15 16.58 -0.48
N ILE A 2 -6.01 17.12 -0.05
CA ILE A 2 -5.90 17.87 1.23
C ILE A 2 -6.51 19.29 1.14
N SER A 3 -6.67 19.84 -0.06
CA SER A 3 -7.17 21.21 -0.26
C SER A 3 -8.70 21.36 -0.14
N TYR A 4 -9.47 20.27 -0.23
CA TYR A 4 -10.94 20.29 -0.27
C TYR A 4 -11.63 20.48 1.10
N PRO A 5 -11.22 19.77 2.18
CA PRO A 5 -11.87 19.89 3.48
C PRO A 5 -11.44 21.16 4.23
N GLU A 6 -12.33 21.63 5.11
CA GLU A 6 -12.06 22.69 6.08
C GLU A 6 -10.96 22.27 7.04
N ASP A 7 -10.15 23.23 7.51
CA ASP A 7 -8.94 22.98 8.31
C ASP A 7 -9.23 22.14 9.57
N GLN A 8 -10.35 22.44 10.22
CA GLN A 8 -10.86 21.73 11.39
C GLN A 8 -11.28 20.27 11.10
N ASN A 9 -11.68 19.97 9.86
CA ASN A 9 -12.23 18.68 9.47
C ASN A 9 -11.24 17.82 8.65
N ARG A 10 -10.05 18.35 8.31
CA ARG A 10 -9.05 17.65 7.46
C ARG A 10 -8.76 16.23 7.92
N GLY A 11 -8.60 16.01 9.23
CA GLY A 11 -8.35 14.68 9.80
C GLY A 11 -9.49 13.69 9.55
N ARG A 12 -10.75 14.12 9.70
CA ARG A 12 -11.93 13.27 9.49
C ARG A 12 -12.10 12.87 8.02
N TYR A 13 -11.90 13.80 7.09
CA TYR A 13 -11.96 13.50 5.65
C TYR A 13 -10.80 12.61 5.20
N LEU A 14 -9.60 12.80 5.78
CA LEU A 14 -8.47 11.91 5.56
C LEU A 14 -8.79 10.49 6.06
N ALA A 15 -9.43 10.36 7.23
CA ALA A 15 -9.86 9.07 7.77
C ALA A 15 -10.90 8.37 6.87
N TYR A 16 -11.89 9.11 6.33
CA TYR A 16 -12.83 8.55 5.36
C TYR A 16 -12.14 8.08 4.08
N TRP A 17 -11.21 8.87 3.55
CA TRP A 17 -10.44 8.48 2.38
C TRP A 17 -9.62 7.20 2.63
N LEU A 18 -8.94 7.11 3.77
CA LEU A 18 -8.24 5.91 4.20
C LEU A 18 -9.19 4.71 4.30
N ALA A 19 -10.38 4.88 4.89
CA ALA A 19 -11.38 3.81 5.01
C ALA A 19 -11.84 3.30 3.64
N TYR A 20 -12.15 4.19 2.69
CA TYR A 20 -12.55 3.80 1.33
C TYR A 20 -11.41 3.12 0.57
N ARG A 21 -10.19 3.64 0.67
CA ARG A 21 -9.00 3.03 0.05
C ARG A 21 -8.77 1.62 0.58
N ASN A 22 -8.79 1.45 1.89
CA ASN A 22 -8.59 0.17 2.56
C ASN A 22 -9.73 -0.82 2.26
N GLY A 23 -10.98 -0.35 2.25
CA GLY A 23 -12.15 -1.13 1.84
C GLY A 23 -12.04 -1.64 0.41
N GLY A 24 -11.57 -0.80 -0.52
CA GLY A 24 -11.31 -1.19 -1.90
C GLY A 24 -10.27 -2.32 -2.01
N SER A 25 -9.20 -2.27 -1.22
CA SER A 25 -8.21 -3.35 -1.16
C SER A 25 -8.78 -4.66 -0.63
N ILE A 26 -9.63 -4.62 0.41
CA ILE A 26 -10.31 -5.81 0.95
C ILE A 26 -11.24 -6.42 -0.09
N VAL A 27 -12.11 -5.61 -0.72
CA VAL A 27 -13.05 -6.08 -1.73
C VAL A 27 -12.32 -6.68 -2.93
N GLY A 28 -11.26 -6.01 -3.40
CA GLY A 28 -10.42 -6.54 -4.48
C GLY A 28 -9.78 -7.88 -4.13
N GLY A 29 -9.22 -8.02 -2.92
CA GLY A 29 -8.67 -9.28 -2.43
C GLY A 29 -9.73 -10.39 -2.31
N ALA A 30 -10.93 -10.06 -1.85
CA ALA A 30 -12.03 -11.00 -1.71
C ALA A 30 -12.54 -11.51 -3.08
N ILE A 31 -12.70 -10.61 -4.07
CA ILE A 31 -13.06 -10.98 -5.45
C ILE A 31 -11.98 -11.90 -6.04
N ASN A 32 -10.71 -11.55 -5.85
CA ASN A 32 -9.59 -12.35 -6.33
C ASN A 32 -9.65 -13.77 -5.74
N LEU A 33 -9.83 -13.89 -4.42
CA LEU A 33 -9.97 -15.16 -3.74
C LEU A 33 -11.19 -15.96 -4.21
N ALA A 34 -12.35 -15.33 -4.38
CA ALA A 34 -13.57 -16.02 -4.78
C ALA A 34 -13.41 -16.76 -6.11
N PHE A 35 -12.87 -16.09 -7.14
CA PHE A 35 -12.67 -16.70 -8.46
C PHE A 35 -11.46 -17.64 -8.53
N ASN A 36 -10.46 -17.45 -7.68
CA ASN A 36 -9.21 -18.22 -7.74
C ASN A 36 -9.08 -19.29 -6.64
N SER A 37 -10.15 -19.59 -5.89
CA SER A 37 -10.13 -20.52 -4.75
C SER A 37 -10.07 -22.01 -5.12
N THR A 38 -10.37 -22.38 -6.38
CA THR A 38 -10.56 -23.79 -6.79
C THR A 38 -9.38 -24.37 -7.59
N GLY A 39 -8.54 -23.55 -8.22
CA GLY A 39 -7.49 -24.01 -9.13
C GLY A 39 -6.16 -24.38 -8.46
N LYS A 40 -5.79 -25.66 -8.42
CA LYS A 40 -4.54 -26.16 -7.79
C LYS A 40 -3.25 -25.94 -8.61
N THR A 41 -3.35 -25.38 -9.82
CA THR A 41 -2.21 -25.26 -10.73
C THR A 41 -1.49 -23.91 -10.57
N THR A 42 -0.16 -23.94 -10.64
CA THR A 42 0.68 -22.75 -10.80
C THR A 42 0.47 -22.19 -12.20
N GLY A 43 0.03 -20.93 -12.33
CA GLY A 43 -0.33 -20.37 -13.63
C GLY A 43 -0.88 -18.95 -13.58
N LYS A 44 -1.52 -18.52 -14.67
CA LYS A 44 -2.16 -17.20 -14.77
C LYS A 44 -3.43 -17.16 -13.89
N LEU A 45 -3.77 -15.97 -13.41
CA LEU A 45 -5.06 -15.75 -12.74
C LEU A 45 -6.22 -16.08 -13.70
N ASP A 46 -7.36 -16.50 -13.15
CA ASP A 46 -8.57 -16.72 -13.95
C ASP A 46 -8.95 -15.43 -14.70
N TRP A 47 -9.18 -15.54 -16.01
CA TRP A 47 -9.57 -14.43 -16.89
C TRP A 47 -10.81 -13.70 -16.38
N ARG A 48 -11.72 -14.41 -15.69
CA ARG A 48 -12.91 -13.84 -15.06
C ARG A 48 -12.58 -12.74 -14.05
N THR A 49 -11.48 -12.92 -13.32
CA THR A 49 -10.98 -11.92 -12.36
C THR A 49 -10.65 -10.61 -13.06
N TYR A 50 -9.98 -10.69 -14.21
CA TYR A 50 -9.63 -9.51 -15.00
C TYR A 50 -10.86 -8.79 -15.53
N VAL A 51 -11.86 -9.53 -16.02
CA VAL A 51 -13.11 -8.95 -16.53
C VAL A 51 -13.85 -8.16 -15.45
N VAL A 52 -13.94 -8.70 -14.23
CA VAL A 52 -14.58 -7.99 -13.10
C VAL A 52 -13.83 -6.70 -12.77
N PHE A 53 -12.50 -6.73 -12.69
CA PHE A 53 -11.72 -5.52 -12.41
C PHE A 53 -11.81 -4.48 -13.53
N VAL A 54 -11.79 -4.90 -14.80
CA VAL A 54 -11.97 -4.00 -15.95
C VAL A 54 -13.36 -3.37 -15.93
N ALA A 55 -14.41 -4.15 -15.65
CA ALA A 55 -15.76 -3.61 -15.54
C ALA A 55 -15.87 -2.55 -14.42
N LEU A 56 -15.29 -2.82 -13.25
CA LEU A 56 -15.24 -1.85 -12.14
C LEU A 56 -14.46 -0.57 -12.52
N GLN A 57 -13.34 -0.70 -13.22
CA GLN A 57 -12.56 0.45 -13.70
C GLN A 57 -13.33 1.29 -14.72
N CYS A 58 -14.06 0.65 -15.64
CA CYS A 58 -14.90 1.34 -16.62
C CYS A 58 -16.10 2.06 -15.99
N LEU A 59 -16.59 1.61 -14.83
CA LEU A 59 -17.63 2.31 -14.07
C LEU A 59 -17.11 3.56 -13.34
N GLY A 60 -15.80 3.61 -13.06
CA GLY A 60 -15.15 4.71 -12.34
C GLY A 60 -15.43 6.10 -12.93
N PRO A 61 -15.23 6.33 -14.25
CA PRO A 61 -15.55 7.61 -14.89
C PRO A 61 -17.01 8.04 -14.76
N PHE A 62 -17.97 7.10 -14.84
CA PHE A 62 -19.39 7.43 -14.70
C PHE A 62 -19.73 7.88 -13.28
N VAL A 63 -19.14 7.22 -12.27
CA VAL A 63 -19.25 7.66 -10.87
C VAL A 63 -18.54 9.01 -10.68
N ALA A 64 -17.42 9.24 -11.35
CA ALA A 64 -16.70 10.50 -11.29
C ALA A 64 -17.49 11.67 -11.92
N MET A 65 -18.30 11.41 -12.95
CA MET A 65 -19.20 12.42 -13.52
C MET A 65 -20.32 12.85 -12.56
N LEU A 66 -20.68 11.99 -11.59
CA LEU A 66 -21.60 12.34 -10.52
C LEU A 66 -20.97 13.23 -9.44
N LEU A 67 -19.64 13.34 -9.40
CA LEU A 67 -18.96 14.23 -8.46
C LEU A 67 -19.14 15.69 -8.88
N SER A 68 -19.57 16.52 -7.94
CA SER A 68 -19.68 17.95 -8.17
C SER A 68 -18.29 18.56 -8.39
N PRO A 69 -18.13 19.44 -9.39
CA PRO A 69 -16.86 20.12 -9.62
C PRO A 69 -16.49 21.01 -8.41
N PRO A 70 -15.18 21.21 -8.14
CA PRO A 70 -14.68 21.93 -6.96
C PRO A 70 -15.34 23.29 -6.73
N GLU A 71 -15.67 24.02 -7.81
CA GLU A 71 -16.27 25.36 -7.72
C GLU A 71 -17.69 25.36 -7.16
N LYS A 72 -18.40 24.23 -7.28
CA LYS A 72 -19.79 24.05 -6.83
C LYS A 72 -19.87 23.43 -5.43
N VAL A 73 -18.75 23.07 -4.83
CA VAL A 73 -18.71 22.51 -3.47
C VAL A 73 -18.95 23.63 -2.46
N GLN A 74 -20.09 23.57 -1.79
CA GLN A 74 -20.42 24.45 -0.67
C GLN A 74 -19.83 23.87 0.62
N ARG A 75 -18.89 24.60 1.24
CA ARG A 75 -18.36 24.28 2.57
C ARG A 75 -19.33 24.76 3.64
N GLN A 76 -19.31 24.15 4.82
CA GLN A 76 -20.12 24.59 5.96
C GLN A 76 -19.67 25.99 6.43
N ASP A 77 -18.37 26.29 6.29
CA ASP A 77 -17.79 27.60 6.59
C ASP A 77 -18.14 28.71 5.56
N GLY A 78 -18.94 28.42 4.53
CA GLY A 78 -19.33 29.38 3.48
C GLY A 78 -18.20 29.84 2.55
N ARG A 79 -16.95 29.44 2.80
CA ARG A 79 -15.78 29.76 1.96
C ARG A 79 -15.72 28.85 0.73
N LYS A 80 -15.37 29.41 -0.43
CA LYS A 80 -15.10 28.62 -1.65
C LYS A 80 -13.80 27.82 -1.51
N VAL A 81 -13.73 26.67 -2.19
CA VAL A 81 -12.52 25.83 -2.23
C VAL A 81 -11.38 26.62 -2.88
N SER A 82 -10.21 26.67 -2.23
CA SER A 82 -9.01 27.32 -2.78
C SER A 82 -8.60 26.62 -4.07
N GLN A 83 -8.74 27.32 -5.19
CA GLN A 83 -8.19 26.86 -6.46
C GLN A 83 -6.66 26.97 -6.41
N ALA A 84 -5.96 25.97 -6.93
CA ALA A 84 -4.52 26.06 -7.11
C ALA A 84 -4.24 27.12 -8.18
N GLU A 85 -3.31 28.02 -7.89
CA GLU A 85 -2.89 29.06 -8.83
C GLU A 85 -2.34 28.41 -10.10
N GLN A 86 -2.78 28.88 -11.27
CA GLN A 86 -2.29 28.35 -12.55
C GLN A 86 -0.88 28.87 -12.81
N ILE A 87 0.12 28.05 -12.49
CA ILE A 87 1.53 28.35 -12.73
C ILE A 87 1.90 27.87 -14.14
N PRO A 88 2.69 28.62 -14.93
CA PRO A 88 3.15 28.13 -16.23
C PRO A 88 4.00 26.86 -16.06
N THR A 89 3.78 25.87 -16.93
CA THR A 89 4.42 24.54 -16.86
C THR A 89 5.94 24.59 -16.79
N THR A 90 6.57 25.59 -17.43
CA THR A 90 8.02 25.80 -17.36
C THR A 90 8.50 26.20 -15.97
N ALA A 91 7.72 27.02 -15.25
CA ALA A 91 8.02 27.40 -13.88
C ALA A 91 7.80 26.23 -12.91
N GLU A 92 6.76 25.42 -13.13
CA GLU A 92 6.55 24.18 -12.36
C GLU A 92 7.70 23.20 -12.56
N LEU A 93 8.11 22.94 -13.81
CA LEU A 93 9.21 22.02 -14.12
C LEU A 93 10.53 22.50 -13.48
N LYS A 94 10.79 23.81 -13.51
CA LYS A 94 11.96 24.42 -12.85
C LYS A 94 11.89 24.28 -11.33
N ALA A 95 10.70 24.42 -10.73
CA ALA A 95 10.49 24.21 -9.31
C ALA A 95 10.72 22.74 -8.92
N VAL A 96 10.19 21.79 -9.70
CA VAL A 96 10.41 20.35 -9.51
C VAL A 96 11.90 20.01 -9.62
N ALA A 97 12.58 20.50 -10.66
CA ALA A 97 14.02 20.29 -10.82
C ALA A 97 14.83 20.82 -9.63
N LYS A 98 14.45 22.00 -9.10
CA LYS A 98 15.08 22.57 -7.89
C LYS A 98 14.86 21.69 -6.66
N ILE A 99 13.69 21.05 -6.53
CA ILE A 99 13.38 20.14 -5.43
C ILE A 99 14.21 18.85 -5.56
N LEU A 100 14.35 18.30 -6.76
CA LEU A 100 15.11 17.05 -7.01
C LEU A 100 16.59 17.15 -6.60
N VAL A 101 17.20 18.33 -6.77
CA VAL A 101 18.61 18.56 -6.43
C VAL A 101 18.80 19.02 -4.97
N ARG A 102 17.71 19.24 -4.22
CA ARG A 102 17.79 19.66 -2.82
C ARG A 102 18.39 18.53 -1.97
N LYS A 103 19.34 18.88 -1.10
CA LYS A 103 20.02 17.91 -0.21
C LYS A 103 19.02 17.07 0.60
N ASP A 104 17.97 17.68 1.13
CA ASP A 104 16.93 16.96 1.88
C ASP A 104 16.23 15.90 1.05
N PHE A 105 15.98 16.17 -0.24
CA PHE A 105 15.34 15.22 -1.14
C PHE A 105 16.29 14.08 -1.49
N LEU A 106 17.56 14.39 -1.77
CA LEU A 106 18.59 13.40 -2.08
C LEU A 106 18.83 12.43 -0.92
N LEU A 107 18.70 12.88 0.34
CA LEU A 107 18.82 12.01 1.51
C LEU A 107 17.64 11.03 1.65
N VAL A 108 16.45 11.41 1.18
CA VAL A 108 15.25 10.55 1.23
C VAL A 108 15.13 9.65 -0.02
N PHE A 109 15.80 10.00 -1.12
CA PHE A 109 15.76 9.26 -2.36
C PHE A 109 16.06 7.75 -2.24
N PRO A 110 17.09 7.30 -1.48
CA PRO A 110 17.34 5.87 -1.28
C PRO A 110 16.17 5.15 -0.60
N PHE A 111 15.45 5.83 0.29
CA PHE A 111 14.28 5.27 0.97
C PHE A 111 13.10 5.07 0.01
N PHE A 112 12.90 5.99 -0.94
CA PHE A 112 11.90 5.81 -1.99
C PHE A 112 12.23 4.62 -2.90
N PHE A 113 13.50 4.47 -3.27
CA PHE A 113 13.95 3.32 -4.05
C PHE A 113 13.70 2.00 -3.31
N TYR A 114 13.98 1.96 -2.00
CA TYR A 114 13.65 0.82 -1.16
C TYR A 114 12.15 0.49 -1.18
N ALA A 115 11.30 1.49 -0.95
CA ALA A 115 9.85 1.29 -0.85
C ALA A 115 9.23 0.76 -2.16
N THR A 116 9.72 1.23 -3.31
CA THR A 116 9.25 0.76 -4.62
C THR A 116 9.84 -0.60 -5.00
N PHE A 117 11.13 -0.82 -4.73
CA PHE A 117 11.79 -2.10 -5.01
C PHE A 117 11.14 -3.26 -4.26
N LEU A 118 10.77 -3.05 -3.01
CA LEU A 118 10.10 -4.05 -2.18
C LEU A 118 8.81 -4.55 -2.85
N LEU A 119 7.99 -3.67 -3.43
CA LEU A 119 6.74 -4.05 -4.10
C LEU A 119 7.00 -4.96 -5.30
N SER A 120 7.99 -4.62 -6.12
CA SER A 120 8.39 -5.42 -7.29
C SER A 120 8.95 -6.79 -6.89
N TYR A 121 9.77 -6.83 -5.84
CA TYR A 121 10.32 -8.08 -5.30
C TYR A 121 9.20 -8.98 -4.74
N ALA A 122 8.34 -8.43 -3.87
CA ALA A 122 7.26 -9.19 -3.24
C ALA A 122 6.29 -9.77 -4.27
N GLY A 123 5.92 -9.01 -5.31
CA GLY A 123 5.06 -9.47 -6.40
C GLY A 123 5.69 -10.63 -7.19
N SER A 124 6.97 -10.50 -7.54
CA SER A 124 7.71 -11.52 -8.28
C SER A 124 7.90 -12.80 -7.45
N TYR A 125 8.31 -12.66 -6.20
CA TYR A 125 8.48 -13.75 -5.23
C TYR A 125 7.19 -14.56 -5.10
N LEU A 126 6.07 -13.88 -4.90
CA LEU A 126 4.78 -14.51 -4.75
C LEU A 126 4.37 -15.25 -6.04
N SER A 127 4.57 -14.65 -7.21
CA SER A 127 4.22 -15.25 -8.49
C SER A 127 5.08 -16.45 -8.89
N LEU A 128 6.34 -16.49 -8.45
CA LEU A 128 7.29 -17.53 -8.83
C LEU A 128 7.13 -18.81 -8.00
N TYR A 129 6.85 -18.67 -6.70
CA TYR A 129 6.92 -19.78 -5.74
C TYR A 129 5.57 -20.28 -5.21
N PHE A 130 4.47 -19.57 -5.48
CA PHE A 130 3.16 -19.90 -4.91
C PHE A 130 2.06 -20.15 -5.94
N SER A 131 1.18 -21.09 -5.61
CA SER A 131 -0.03 -21.41 -6.38
C SER A 131 -0.98 -20.22 -6.50
N VAL A 132 -1.83 -20.22 -7.54
CA VAL A 132 -2.81 -19.13 -7.78
C VAL A 132 -3.73 -18.90 -6.56
N ARG A 133 -4.17 -19.98 -5.89
CA ARG A 133 -5.00 -19.93 -4.67
C ARG A 133 -4.27 -19.26 -3.51
N SER A 134 -3.03 -19.66 -3.28
CA SER A 134 -2.16 -19.10 -2.25
C SER A 134 -1.94 -17.60 -2.42
N ARG A 135 -1.79 -17.15 -3.67
CA ARG A 135 -1.65 -15.73 -4.01
C ARG A 135 -2.93 -14.95 -3.79
N ALA A 136 -4.06 -15.54 -4.17
CA ALA A 136 -5.36 -14.93 -3.96
C ALA A 136 -5.63 -14.73 -2.46
N LEU A 137 -5.31 -15.74 -1.64
CA LEU A 137 -5.36 -15.62 -0.17
C LEU A 137 -4.38 -14.54 0.34
N ALA A 138 -3.16 -14.49 -0.19
CA ALA A 138 -2.16 -13.49 0.17
C ALA A 138 -2.67 -12.06 -0.08
N SER A 139 -3.41 -11.83 -1.17
CA SER A 139 -3.95 -10.50 -1.50
C SER A 139 -4.96 -10.00 -0.46
N LEU A 140 -5.83 -10.87 0.04
CA LEU A 140 -6.81 -10.52 1.07
C LEU A 140 -6.15 -10.34 2.44
N VAL A 141 -5.31 -11.30 2.84
CA VAL A 141 -4.69 -11.23 4.18
C VAL A 141 -3.66 -10.12 4.27
N SER A 142 -2.91 -9.84 3.20
CA SER A 142 -2.00 -8.69 3.19
C SER A 142 -2.76 -7.36 3.30
N ALA A 143 -3.95 -7.23 2.71
CA ALA A 143 -4.78 -6.03 2.89
C ALA A 143 -5.20 -5.87 4.36
N LEU A 144 -5.68 -6.94 5.00
CA LEU A 144 -6.07 -6.92 6.41
C LEU A 144 -4.86 -6.66 7.33
N ALA A 145 -3.72 -7.28 7.05
CA ALA A 145 -2.49 -7.09 7.82
C ALA A 145 -1.97 -5.66 7.72
N GLN A 146 -2.00 -5.03 6.54
CA GLN A 146 -1.61 -3.64 6.35
C GLN A 146 -2.52 -2.67 7.13
N ILE A 147 -3.85 -2.88 7.09
CA ILE A 147 -4.81 -2.07 7.84
C ILE A 147 -4.55 -2.20 9.35
N THR A 148 -4.36 -3.42 9.80
CA THR A 148 -4.11 -3.73 11.21
C THR A 148 -2.79 -3.11 11.68
N ALA A 149 -1.72 -3.25 10.90
CA ALA A 149 -0.42 -2.66 11.20
C ALA A 149 -0.48 -1.12 11.28
N ASN A 150 -1.15 -0.48 10.31
CA ASN A 150 -1.36 0.98 10.33
C ASN A 150 -2.17 1.43 11.54
N PHE A 151 -3.20 0.67 11.93
CA PHE A 151 -4.01 1.00 13.11
C PHE A 151 -3.16 0.94 14.40
N PHE A 152 -2.40 -0.14 14.60
CA PHE A 152 -1.52 -0.27 15.77
C PHE A 152 -0.41 0.78 15.77
N PHE A 153 0.21 1.03 14.62
CA PHE A 153 1.26 2.02 14.50
C PHE A 153 0.75 3.44 14.72
N GLY A 154 -0.41 3.79 14.17
CA GLY A 154 -1.09 5.06 14.43
C GLY A 154 -1.43 5.24 15.91
N HIS A 155 -2.01 4.22 16.55
CA HIS A 155 -2.31 4.28 17.97
C HIS A 155 -1.05 4.41 18.84
N PHE A 156 0.04 3.74 18.47
CA PHE A 156 1.33 3.89 19.14
C PHE A 156 1.88 5.32 19.02
N LEU A 157 1.76 5.93 17.84
CA LEU A 157 2.18 7.31 17.62
C LEU A 157 1.31 8.32 18.37
N ASP A 158 0.01 8.06 18.53
CA ASP A 158 -0.91 8.90 19.28
C ASP A 158 -0.78 8.74 20.81
N TRP A 159 -0.03 7.74 21.29
CA TRP A 159 0.04 7.41 22.71
C TRP A 159 0.71 8.49 23.56
N THR A 160 -0.10 9.31 24.24
CA THR A 160 0.28 10.49 25.05
C THR A 160 1.31 10.27 26.16
N ARG A 161 1.62 9.03 26.54
CA ARG A 161 2.52 8.70 27.66
C ARG A 161 4.00 9.01 27.38
N PHE A 162 4.43 8.94 26.12
CA PHE A 162 5.83 9.20 25.73
C PHE A 162 6.00 10.58 25.14
N THR A 163 7.19 11.18 25.25
CA THR A 163 7.50 12.41 24.52
C THR A 163 7.58 12.16 23.00
N ILE A 164 7.29 13.17 22.19
CA ILE A 164 7.32 13.06 20.71
C ILE A 164 8.67 12.50 20.23
N ASN A 165 9.78 13.00 20.78
CA ASN A 165 11.12 12.55 20.43
C ASN A 165 11.38 11.06 20.78
N GLN A 166 10.83 10.58 21.89
CA GLN A 166 10.94 9.16 22.26
C GLN A 166 10.11 8.29 21.32
N ARG A 167 8.88 8.69 20.99
CA ARG A 167 8.02 7.93 20.04
C ARG A 167 8.67 7.80 18.68
N VAL A 168 9.20 8.91 18.14
CA VAL A 168 9.90 8.90 16.84
C VAL A 168 11.11 7.98 16.87
N ARG A 169 11.93 8.01 17.94
CA ARG A 169 13.09 7.12 18.06
C ARG A 169 12.68 5.66 18.16
N PHE A 170 11.70 5.33 19.00
CA PHE A 170 11.22 3.95 19.14
C PHE A 170 10.58 3.43 17.85
N ALA A 171 9.76 4.24 17.19
CA ALA A 171 9.18 3.92 15.88
C ALA A 171 10.27 3.69 14.85
N TYR A 172 11.28 4.58 14.78
CA TYR A 172 12.40 4.46 13.86
C TYR A 172 13.20 3.17 14.07
N PHE A 173 13.65 2.89 15.30
CA PHE A 173 14.41 1.68 15.60
C PHE A 173 13.56 0.41 15.41
N GLY A 174 12.29 0.45 15.79
CA GLY A 174 11.36 -0.66 15.59
C GLY A 174 11.14 -0.97 14.11
N MET A 175 10.89 0.06 13.29
CA MET A 175 10.76 -0.09 11.84
C MET A 175 12.05 -0.62 11.21
N MET A 176 13.20 -0.07 11.60
CA MET A 176 14.47 -0.48 11.00
C MET A 176 14.85 -1.92 11.39
N ALA A 177 14.55 -2.33 12.62
CA ALA A 177 14.69 -3.72 13.05
C ALA A 177 13.74 -4.67 12.30
N LEU A 178 12.48 -4.27 12.12
CA LEU A 178 11.50 -5.04 11.36
C LEU A 178 11.91 -5.19 9.89
N PHE A 179 12.35 -4.10 9.25
CA PHE A 179 12.78 -4.09 7.86
C PHE A 179 14.03 -4.95 7.69
N GLY A 180 15.05 -4.72 8.51
CA GLY A 180 16.29 -5.50 8.48
C GLY A 180 16.03 -6.99 8.72
N GLY A 181 15.25 -7.33 9.76
CA GLY A 181 14.91 -8.72 10.06
C GLY A 181 14.13 -9.41 8.93
N THR A 182 13.19 -8.70 8.31
CA THR A 182 12.42 -9.24 7.18
C THR A 182 13.32 -9.49 5.97
N TRP A 183 14.27 -8.60 5.67
CA TRP A 183 15.20 -8.78 4.55
C TRP A 183 16.22 -9.89 4.80
N ILE A 184 16.73 -10.02 6.03
CA ILE A 184 17.58 -11.17 6.40
C ILE A 184 16.80 -12.47 6.18
N TRP A 185 15.55 -12.52 6.62
CA TRP A 185 14.71 -13.70 6.44
C TRP A 185 14.40 -13.96 4.96
N ALA A 186 14.16 -12.91 4.18
CA ALA A 186 13.97 -12.99 2.73
C ALA A 186 15.19 -13.57 2.03
N THR A 187 16.41 -13.14 2.38
CA THR A 187 17.65 -13.66 1.80
C THR A 187 17.81 -15.16 2.09
N VAL A 188 17.55 -15.60 3.33
CA VAL A 188 17.64 -17.02 3.69
C VAL A 188 16.66 -17.86 2.88
N ILE A 189 15.39 -17.43 2.78
CA ILE A 189 14.36 -18.14 2.03
C ILE A 189 14.66 -18.12 0.52
N GLN A 190 15.10 -16.98 -0.01
CA GLN A 190 15.44 -16.82 -1.42
C GLN A 190 16.60 -17.74 -1.83
N TRP A 191 17.60 -17.90 -0.96
CA TRP A 191 18.72 -18.81 -1.20
C TRP A 191 18.28 -20.28 -1.22
N GLU A 192 17.35 -20.66 -0.32
CA GLU A 192 16.78 -22.01 -0.26
C GLU A 192 15.91 -22.31 -1.50
N TYR A 193 15.03 -21.38 -1.88
CA TYR A 193 14.14 -21.51 -3.03
C TYR A 193 14.87 -21.36 -4.38
N GLY A 194 16.02 -20.69 -4.39
CA GLY A 194 16.90 -20.61 -5.56
C GLY A 194 17.56 -21.95 -5.91
N GLN A 195 17.81 -22.80 -4.91
CA GLN A 195 18.36 -24.15 -5.12
C GLN A 195 17.29 -25.16 -5.54
N ARG A 196 16.09 -25.05 -4.97
CA ARG A 196 14.94 -25.88 -5.31
C ARG A 196 13.71 -24.99 -5.35
N ALA A 197 13.25 -24.64 -6.54
CA ALA A 197 12.06 -23.80 -6.69
C ALA A 197 10.81 -24.58 -6.24
N PRO A 198 10.19 -24.24 -5.10
CA PRO A 198 8.98 -24.91 -4.69
C PRO A 198 7.77 -24.31 -5.40
N ALA A 199 6.72 -25.11 -5.59
CA ALA A 199 5.41 -24.64 -6.03
C ALA A 199 4.41 -24.87 -4.88
N LEU A 200 4.45 -23.98 -3.89
CA LEU A 200 3.71 -24.18 -2.63
C LEU A 200 2.22 -23.83 -2.82
N ASP A 201 1.35 -24.79 -2.50
CA ASP A 201 -0.07 -24.57 -2.22
C ASP A 201 -0.30 -24.35 -0.71
N TRP A 202 -1.44 -23.78 -0.36
CA TRP A 202 -1.79 -23.43 1.02
C TRP A 202 -1.92 -24.62 1.99
N ALA A 203 -1.87 -25.85 1.47
CA ALA A 203 -2.01 -27.11 2.18
C ALA A 203 -0.67 -27.83 2.30
N ASP A 204 0.39 -27.32 1.68
CA ASP A 204 1.69 -27.94 1.68
C ASP A 204 2.47 -27.61 2.96
N HIS A 205 3.23 -28.60 3.44
CA HIS A 205 4.15 -28.39 4.55
C HIS A 205 5.22 -27.36 4.18
N GLY A 206 5.38 -26.33 5.02
CA GLY A 206 6.33 -25.23 4.80
C GLY A 206 5.74 -23.99 4.13
N PHE A 207 4.48 -24.04 3.67
CA PHE A 207 3.75 -22.89 3.12
C PHE A 207 3.82 -21.65 4.02
N GLY A 208 3.55 -21.83 5.31
CA GLY A 208 3.47 -20.73 6.27
C GLY A 208 4.75 -19.91 6.37
N ARG A 209 5.93 -20.50 6.20
CA ARG A 209 7.22 -19.80 6.32
C ARG A 209 7.40 -18.78 5.19
N GLY A 210 7.29 -19.21 3.94
CA GLY A 210 7.44 -18.31 2.78
C GLY A 210 6.26 -17.36 2.61
N TRP A 211 5.05 -17.81 2.95
CA TRP A 211 3.86 -16.97 2.83
C TRP A 211 3.83 -15.87 3.91
N ALA A 212 4.23 -16.17 5.14
CA ALA A 212 4.35 -15.16 6.20
C ALA A 212 5.40 -14.10 5.85
N LEU A 213 6.50 -14.47 5.19
CA LEU A 213 7.47 -13.51 4.67
C LEU A 213 6.79 -12.50 3.73
N TYR A 214 5.97 -12.95 2.79
CA TYR A 214 5.24 -12.05 1.89
C TYR A 214 4.32 -11.10 2.66
N ILE A 215 3.60 -11.59 3.67
CA ILE A 215 2.74 -10.73 4.50
C ILE A 215 3.57 -9.70 5.27
N LEU A 216 4.72 -10.07 5.83
CA LEU A 216 5.61 -9.13 6.50
C LEU A 216 6.19 -8.09 5.55
N LEU A 217 6.54 -8.46 4.32
CA LEU A 217 6.95 -7.50 3.29
C LEU A 217 5.84 -6.48 3.00
N GLN A 218 4.58 -6.93 2.88
CA GLN A 218 3.44 -6.04 2.69
C GLN A 218 3.19 -5.13 3.91
N VAL A 219 3.39 -5.62 5.13
CA VAL A 219 3.34 -4.81 6.35
C VAL A 219 4.46 -3.76 6.35
N ASN A 220 5.69 -4.13 5.97
CA ASN A 220 6.79 -3.19 5.85
C ASN A 220 6.50 -2.08 4.85
N PHE A 221 5.89 -2.44 3.72
CA PHE A 221 5.43 -1.46 2.73
C PHE A 221 4.42 -0.49 3.33
N ALA A 222 3.39 -0.98 4.02
CA ALA A 222 2.40 -0.12 4.65
C ALA A 222 2.99 0.83 5.69
N LEU A 223 3.92 0.34 6.52
CA LEU A 223 4.60 1.17 7.52
C LEU A 223 5.58 2.18 6.91
N ALA A 224 6.16 1.89 5.74
CA ALA A 224 7.05 2.80 5.04
C ALA A 224 6.29 3.89 4.25
N TYR A 225 5.06 3.59 3.81
CA TYR A 225 4.29 4.42 2.88
C TYR A 225 3.25 5.32 3.56
N ASN A 226 2.70 4.92 4.71
CA ASN A 226 1.69 5.67 5.46
C ASN A 226 2.31 6.41 6.65
#